data_AF-A0AAW3J1I1-F1
#
_entry.id   AF-A0AAW3J1I1-F1
#
_cell.length_a   1.000
_cell.length_b   1.000
_cell.length_c   1.000
_cell.angle_alpha   90.00
_cell.angle_beta   90.00
_cell.angle_gamma   90.00
#
_symmetry.space_group_name_H-M   'P 1'
#
loop_
_entity.id
_entity.type
_entity.pdbx_description
1 polymer ?
#
loop_
_entity_poly.entity_id
_entity_poly.type
_entity_poly.pdbx_seq_one_letter_code
_entity_poly.pdbx_strand_id
1 'polypeptide(L)'
;MLEKLSKEELMNLNNARILYYDFFNGFFVFELLDDRVEIFQKQLAILKNAPLSEEVEADFLLLENEISCNGIVNIKDEFSRLFALPFGEKQVGSHLSHFYENCVGGNSLLQIKALIKKSDIRINSKDFKETEEHLGFLFGFMRYLIETNNEELVKEVFLYVNKAFLGLVSEIKERRDSKYYLALARILESFLKFEGEVYA
;
A
#
# COMPACT_ATOMS: atom_id res chain seq x y z
N MET A 1 -0.02 -21.90 8.72
CA MET A 1 -1.13 -21.95 7.74
C MET A 1 -0.65 -22.32 6.34
N LEU A 2 0.52 -21.82 5.91
CA LEU A 2 1.10 -22.08 4.57
C LEU A 2 1.62 -23.51 4.35
N GLU A 3 2.04 -24.22 5.41
CA GLU A 3 2.63 -25.57 5.32
C GLU A 3 1.69 -26.67 4.81
N LYS A 4 0.39 -26.36 4.65
CA LYS A 4 -0.62 -27.30 4.15
C LYS A 4 -1.08 -27.02 2.72
N LEU A 5 -0.59 -25.94 2.10
CA LEU A 5 -0.96 -25.56 0.74
C LEU A 5 -0.15 -26.36 -0.28
N SER A 6 -0.81 -26.78 -1.34
CA SER A 6 -0.15 -27.27 -2.54
C SER A 6 0.68 -26.15 -3.19
N LYS A 7 1.62 -26.55 -4.05
CA LYS A 7 2.46 -25.59 -4.80
C LYS A 7 1.62 -24.60 -5.63
N GLU A 8 0.49 -25.06 -6.17
CA GLU A 8 -0.42 -24.25 -6.97
C GLU A 8 -1.17 -23.24 -6.10
N GLU A 9 -1.67 -23.67 -4.93
CA GLU A 9 -2.32 -22.77 -3.97
C GLU A 9 -1.36 -21.71 -3.43
N LEU A 10 -0.09 -22.07 -3.16
CA LEU A 10 0.94 -21.12 -2.75
C LEU A 10 1.24 -20.09 -3.85
N MET A 11 1.26 -20.51 -5.11
CA MET A 11 1.45 -19.61 -6.25
C MET A 11 0.27 -18.65 -6.39
N ASN A 12 -0.95 -19.14 -6.29
CA ASN A 12 -2.17 -18.30 -6.34
C ASN A 12 -2.20 -17.30 -5.19
N LEU A 13 -1.81 -17.73 -3.99
CA LEU A 13 -1.67 -16.86 -2.82
C LEU A 13 -0.66 -15.73 -3.07
N ASN A 14 0.53 -16.06 -3.56
CA ASN A 14 1.56 -15.04 -3.86
C ASN A 14 1.10 -14.07 -4.95
N ASN A 15 0.42 -14.56 -5.99
CA ASN A 15 -0.14 -13.70 -7.04
C ASN A 15 -1.18 -12.72 -6.49
N ALA A 16 -2.05 -13.16 -5.57
CA ALA A 16 -3.01 -12.28 -4.92
C ALA A 16 -2.30 -11.20 -4.08
N ARG A 17 -1.27 -11.58 -3.32
CA ARG A 17 -0.48 -10.64 -2.51
C ARG A 17 0.26 -9.62 -3.36
N ILE A 18 0.87 -10.06 -4.46
CA ILE A 18 1.51 -9.18 -5.47
C ILE A 18 0.49 -8.17 -5.99
N LEU A 19 -0.72 -8.62 -6.33
CA LEU A 19 -1.78 -7.76 -6.85
C LEU A 19 -2.20 -6.68 -5.83
N TYR A 20 -2.37 -7.04 -4.56
CA TYR A 20 -2.71 -6.08 -3.50
C TYR A 20 -1.58 -5.06 -3.27
N TYR A 21 -0.34 -5.52 -3.14
CA TYR A 21 0.80 -4.62 -2.96
C TYR A 21 0.97 -3.67 -4.15
N ASP A 22 0.78 -4.15 -5.38
CA ASP A 22 0.81 -3.31 -6.57
C ASP A 22 -0.34 -2.30 -6.63
N PHE A 23 -1.54 -2.72 -6.22
CA PHE A 23 -2.70 -1.85 -6.10
C PHE A 23 -2.43 -0.69 -5.13
N PHE A 24 -1.96 -0.98 -3.92
CA PHE A 24 -1.63 0.06 -2.95
C PHE A 24 -0.45 0.93 -3.40
N ASN A 25 0.59 0.36 -4.01
CA ASN A 25 1.68 1.15 -4.59
C ASN A 25 1.16 2.21 -5.56
N GLY A 26 0.23 1.84 -6.46
CA GLY A 26 -0.33 2.78 -7.42
C GLY A 26 -1.15 3.91 -6.79
N PHE A 27 -1.93 3.64 -5.74
CA PHE A 27 -2.73 4.68 -5.07
C PHE A 27 -1.94 5.53 -4.08
N PHE A 28 -0.85 5.03 -3.50
CA PHE A 28 -0.07 5.75 -2.50
C PHE A 28 1.17 6.44 -3.07
N VAL A 29 1.38 6.43 -4.39
CA VAL A 29 2.42 7.21 -5.08
C VAL A 29 1.75 8.18 -6.04
N PHE A 30 1.91 9.48 -5.76
CA PHE A 30 1.21 10.53 -6.51
C PHE A 30 1.49 10.50 -8.01
N GLU A 31 2.75 10.30 -8.39
CA GLU A 31 3.20 10.26 -9.77
C GLU A 31 2.58 9.11 -10.56
N LEU A 32 2.11 8.05 -9.89
CA LEU A 32 1.52 6.88 -10.54
C LEU A 32 0.01 7.02 -10.78
N LEU A 33 -0.66 7.98 -10.15
CA LEU A 33 -2.13 8.07 -10.18
C LEU A 33 -2.68 8.27 -11.59
N ASP A 34 -2.10 9.18 -12.38
CA ASP A 34 -2.59 9.48 -13.73
C ASP A 34 -2.28 8.34 -14.71
N ASP A 35 -1.08 7.76 -14.60
CA ASP A 35 -0.58 6.77 -15.57
C ASP A 35 -1.21 5.38 -15.38
N ARG A 36 -1.88 5.15 -14.25
CA ARG A 36 -2.39 3.82 -13.86
C ARG A 36 -3.90 3.67 -13.90
N VAL A 37 -4.66 4.64 -14.44
CA VAL A 37 -6.13 4.59 -14.48
C VAL A 37 -6.66 3.27 -15.05
N GLU A 38 -6.19 2.84 -16.22
CA GLU A 38 -6.60 1.57 -16.83
C GLU A 38 -6.19 0.35 -16.02
N ILE A 39 -5.05 0.44 -15.33
CA ILE A 39 -4.55 -0.63 -14.46
C ILE A 39 -5.45 -0.73 -13.23
N PHE A 40 -5.84 0.39 -12.61
CA PHE A 40 -6.76 0.42 -11.48
C PHE A 40 -8.10 -0.20 -11.83
N GLN A 41 -8.66 0.11 -13.00
CA GLN A 41 -9.91 -0.49 -13.46
C GLN A 41 -9.81 -2.03 -13.54
N LYS A 42 -8.71 -2.55 -14.11
CA LYS A 42 -8.46 -3.99 -14.17
C LYS A 42 -8.28 -4.61 -12.79
N GLN A 43 -7.50 -3.97 -11.92
CA GLN A 43 -7.24 -4.46 -10.56
C GLN A 43 -8.51 -4.48 -9.71
N LEU A 44 -9.31 -3.41 -9.75
CA LEU A 44 -10.59 -3.33 -9.04
C LEU A 44 -11.56 -4.41 -9.54
N ALA A 45 -11.64 -4.63 -10.85
CA ALA A 45 -12.47 -5.69 -11.41
C ALA A 45 -12.04 -7.09 -10.93
N ILE A 46 -10.74 -7.34 -10.75
CA ILE A 46 -10.23 -8.62 -10.23
C ILE A 46 -10.49 -8.74 -8.73
N LEU A 47 -10.05 -7.75 -7.94
CA LEU A 47 -10.09 -7.79 -6.48
C LEU A 47 -11.52 -7.78 -5.92
N LYS A 48 -12.46 -7.11 -6.60
CA LYS A 48 -13.88 -7.11 -6.23
C LYS A 48 -14.54 -8.49 -6.38
N ASN A 49 -14.07 -9.33 -7.30
CA ASN A 49 -14.64 -10.68 -7.51
C ASN A 49 -14.17 -11.70 -6.46
N ALA A 50 -13.14 -11.38 -5.69
CA ALA A 50 -12.61 -12.23 -4.63
C ALA A 50 -12.06 -11.37 -3.48
N PRO A 51 -12.90 -10.58 -2.79
CA PRO A 51 -12.44 -9.72 -1.72
C PRO A 51 -12.02 -10.57 -0.51
N LEU A 52 -11.00 -10.10 0.21
CA LEU A 52 -10.53 -10.76 1.45
C LEU A 52 -11.56 -10.73 2.59
N SER A 53 -12.54 -9.83 2.51
CA SER A 53 -13.65 -9.70 3.45
C SER A 53 -14.88 -9.15 2.72
N GLU A 54 -16.08 -9.59 3.10
CA GLU A 54 -17.34 -9.02 2.60
C GLU A 54 -17.49 -7.54 3.00
N GLU A 55 -16.84 -7.12 4.09
CA GLU A 55 -16.94 -5.75 4.61
C GLU A 55 -16.37 -4.68 3.66
N VAL A 56 -15.48 -5.07 2.73
CA VAL A 56 -14.80 -4.13 1.81
C VAL A 56 -15.41 -4.10 0.40
N GLU A 57 -16.47 -4.86 0.14
CA GLU A 57 -17.11 -4.90 -1.18
C GLU A 57 -17.65 -3.52 -1.61
N ALA A 58 -18.28 -2.81 -0.68
CA ALA A 58 -18.78 -1.46 -0.91
C ALA A 58 -17.65 -0.46 -1.19
N ASP A 59 -16.48 -0.64 -0.57
CA ASP A 59 -15.30 0.20 -0.78
C ASP A 59 -14.72 -0.02 -2.19
N PHE A 60 -14.66 -1.27 -2.67
CA PHE A 60 -14.28 -1.59 -4.04
C PHE A 60 -15.23 -0.97 -5.07
N LEU A 61 -16.54 -1.09 -4.84
CA LEU A 61 -17.56 -0.52 -5.73
C LEU A 61 -17.48 1.01 -5.78
N LEU A 62 -17.21 1.65 -4.64
CA LEU A 62 -17.03 3.10 -4.59
C LEU A 62 -15.86 3.56 -5.47
N LEU A 63 -14.71 2.91 -5.35
CA LEU A 63 -13.50 3.24 -6.13
C LEU A 63 -13.70 2.97 -7.63
N GLU A 64 -14.33 1.85 -7.97
CA GLU A 64 -14.62 1.48 -9.36
C GLU A 64 -15.57 2.49 -10.03
N ASN A 65 -16.64 2.88 -9.35
CA ASN A 65 -17.59 3.88 -9.84
C ASN A 65 -16.92 5.24 -10.04
N GLU A 66 -16.06 5.64 -9.10
CA GLU A 66 -15.33 6.90 -9.19
C GLU A 66 -14.43 6.93 -10.42
N ILE A 67 -13.59 5.90 -10.58
CA ILE A 67 -12.62 5.83 -11.67
C ILE A 67 -13.32 5.71 -13.03
N SER A 68 -14.45 5.01 -13.08
CA SER A 68 -15.23 4.87 -14.31
C SER A 68 -15.94 6.16 -14.72
N CYS A 69 -16.45 6.95 -13.78
CA CYS A 69 -17.21 8.17 -14.07
C CYS A 69 -16.32 9.40 -14.24
N ASN A 70 -15.31 9.55 -13.38
CA ASN A 70 -14.56 10.80 -13.22
C ASN A 70 -13.04 10.62 -13.44
N GLY A 71 -12.59 9.40 -13.73
CA GLY A 71 -11.16 9.08 -13.76
C GLY A 71 -10.50 9.20 -12.39
N ILE A 72 -9.25 9.67 -12.33
CA ILE A 72 -8.49 9.76 -11.08
C ILE A 72 -8.58 11.13 -10.38
N VAL A 73 -9.28 12.11 -10.99
CA VAL A 73 -9.22 13.52 -10.59
C VAL A 73 -9.57 13.71 -9.12
N ASN A 74 -10.71 13.20 -8.67
CA ASN A 74 -11.15 13.40 -7.29
C ASN A 74 -10.30 12.62 -6.28
N ILE A 75 -9.76 11.47 -6.67
CA ILE A 75 -8.83 10.67 -5.85
C ILE A 75 -7.52 11.43 -5.66
N LYS A 76 -6.99 12.02 -6.73
CA LYS A 76 -5.76 12.82 -6.71
C LYS A 76 -5.91 14.12 -5.92
N ASP A 77 -7.07 14.76 -6.00
CA ASP A 77 -7.41 15.92 -5.18
C ASP A 77 -7.48 15.54 -3.70
N GLU A 78 -8.08 14.39 -3.37
CA GLU A 78 -8.09 13.88 -2.00
C GLU A 78 -6.69 13.52 -1.51
N PHE A 79 -5.86 12.85 -2.33
CA PHE A 79 -4.46 12.59 -1.99
C PHE A 79 -3.74 13.89 -1.62
N SER A 80 -3.91 14.93 -2.43
CA SER A 80 -3.28 16.24 -2.19
C SER A 80 -3.72 16.82 -0.84
N ARG A 81 -5.01 16.75 -0.49
CA ARG A 81 -5.53 17.24 0.81
C ARG A 81 -5.07 16.40 2.01
N LEU A 82 -4.83 15.11 1.83
CA LEU A 82 -4.42 14.22 2.92
C LEU A 82 -2.92 14.30 3.18
N PHE A 83 -2.11 14.22 2.11
CA PHE A 83 -0.67 13.97 2.21
C PHE A 83 0.20 15.18 1.91
N ALA A 84 -0.28 16.21 1.19
CA ALA A 84 0.57 17.32 0.74
C ALA A 84 0.15 18.69 1.30
N LEU A 85 -1.14 19.01 1.22
CA LEU A 85 -1.71 20.32 1.57
C LEU A 85 -2.96 20.15 2.45
N PRO A 86 -2.80 19.77 3.73
CA PRO A 86 -3.91 19.51 4.63
C PRO A 86 -4.46 20.83 5.18
N PHE A 87 -5.42 21.41 4.46
CA PHE A 87 -6.07 22.65 4.86
C PHE A 87 -6.98 22.42 6.08
N GLY A 88 -6.47 22.71 7.28
CA GLY A 88 -7.26 22.76 8.51
C GLY A 88 -7.42 21.42 9.26
N GLU A 89 -6.91 20.31 8.73
CA GLU A 89 -6.83 19.01 9.42
C GLU A 89 -5.37 18.53 9.54
N LYS A 90 -5.12 17.51 10.36
CA LYS A 90 -3.78 16.94 10.56
C LYS A 90 -3.30 16.23 9.29
N GLN A 91 -2.10 16.52 8.80
CA GLN A 91 -1.48 15.78 7.70
C GLN A 91 -1.42 14.28 8.01
N VAL A 92 -1.77 13.45 7.03
CA VAL A 92 -1.54 12.00 7.11
C VAL A 92 -0.08 11.72 6.78
N GLY A 93 0.60 10.95 7.62
CA GLY A 93 1.98 10.56 7.40
C GLY A 93 2.14 9.59 6.24
N SER A 94 3.19 9.79 5.44
CA SER A 94 3.53 8.92 4.29
C SER A 94 4.92 8.28 4.41
N HIS A 95 5.63 8.48 5.53
CA HIS A 95 7.00 7.97 5.76
C HIS A 95 7.06 7.09 7.02
N LEU A 96 7.92 6.06 7.04
CA LEU A 96 8.09 5.19 8.21
C LEU A 96 8.42 5.98 9.48
N SER A 97 9.38 6.91 9.42
CA SER A 97 9.81 7.67 10.58
C SER A 97 8.67 8.46 11.23
N HIS A 98 7.62 8.80 10.50
CA HIS A 98 6.46 9.48 11.08
C HIS A 98 5.79 8.58 12.13
N PHE A 99 5.63 7.30 11.84
CA PHE A 99 4.94 6.33 12.71
C PHE A 99 5.83 5.70 13.79
N TYR A 100 7.15 5.86 13.67
CA TYR A 100 8.12 5.35 14.64
C TYR A 100 8.70 6.44 15.53
N GLU A 101 8.97 7.61 14.98
CA GLU A 101 9.79 8.67 15.58
C GLU A 101 9.08 10.04 15.58
N ASN A 102 7.87 10.14 15.01
CA ASN A 102 7.13 11.41 14.83
C ASN A 102 7.93 12.49 14.06
N CYS A 103 8.77 12.06 13.12
CA CYS A 103 9.54 12.94 12.23
C CYS A 103 9.68 12.31 10.84
N VAL A 104 10.31 13.01 9.88
CA VAL A 104 10.68 12.45 8.58
C VAL A 104 12.20 12.32 8.51
N GLY A 105 12.71 11.21 7.97
CA GLY A 105 14.15 11.00 7.81
C GLY A 105 14.89 10.59 9.08
N GLY A 106 14.22 9.92 10.02
CA GLY A 106 14.83 9.44 11.25
C GLY A 106 15.51 8.08 11.11
N ASN A 107 15.64 7.35 12.22
CA ASN A 107 16.35 6.06 12.24
C ASN A 107 15.65 5.01 11.37
N SER A 108 14.34 5.11 11.20
CA SER A 108 13.58 4.18 10.36
C SER A 108 14.00 4.20 8.90
N LEU A 109 14.41 5.36 8.38
CA LEU A 109 15.02 5.47 7.05
C LEU A 109 16.33 4.69 6.94
N LEU A 110 17.17 4.69 7.98
CA LEU A 110 18.42 3.95 7.97
C LEU A 110 18.17 2.44 8.02
N GLN A 111 17.22 2.00 8.83
CA GLN A 111 16.83 0.59 8.94
C GLN A 111 16.28 0.06 7.61
N ILE A 112 15.34 0.78 6.99
CA ILE A 112 14.77 0.32 5.73
C ILE A 112 15.78 0.34 4.59
N LYS A 113 16.71 1.31 4.57
CA LYS A 113 17.85 1.30 3.64
C LYS A 113 18.74 0.08 3.81
N ALA A 114 18.97 -0.37 5.05
CA ALA A 114 19.74 -1.59 5.31
C ALA A 114 19.02 -2.83 4.78
N LEU A 115 17.69 -2.92 4.94
CA LEU A 115 16.89 -4.01 4.39
C LEU A 115 16.87 -4.01 2.86
N ILE A 116 16.65 -2.86 2.23
CA ILE A 116 16.65 -2.72 0.76
C ILE A 116 18.01 -3.12 0.18
N LYS A 117 19.12 -2.82 0.87
CA LYS A 117 20.47 -3.23 0.43
C LYS A 117 20.66 -4.74 0.37
N LYS A 118 19.87 -5.54 1.11
CA LYS A 118 19.87 -7.01 1.01
C LYS A 118 19.22 -7.51 -0.29
N SER A 119 18.57 -6.63 -1.06
CA SER A 119 18.01 -6.90 -2.37
C SER A 119 18.81 -6.23 -3.49
N ASP A 120 18.48 -6.53 -4.74
CA ASP A 120 19.10 -5.96 -5.94
C ASP A 120 18.46 -4.63 -6.41
N ILE A 121 17.39 -4.16 -5.76
CA ILE A 121 16.71 -2.92 -6.18
C ILE A 121 17.28 -1.68 -5.51
N ARG A 122 17.24 -0.56 -6.22
CA ARG A 122 17.57 0.77 -5.68
C ARG A 122 16.55 1.77 -6.16
N ILE A 123 16.34 2.82 -5.39
CA ILE A 123 15.44 3.91 -5.76
C ILE A 123 15.99 4.62 -7.00
N ASN A 124 15.13 4.87 -7.97
CA ASN A 124 15.48 5.70 -9.12
C ASN A 124 15.11 7.16 -8.81
N SER A 125 16.09 7.92 -8.32
CA SER A 125 15.90 9.31 -7.92
C SER A 125 15.58 10.27 -9.07
N LYS A 126 15.65 9.81 -10.33
CA LYS A 126 15.18 10.60 -11.48
C LYS A 126 13.65 10.60 -11.58
N ASP A 127 13.04 9.46 -11.27
CA ASP A 127 11.62 9.20 -11.53
C ASP A 127 10.79 9.18 -10.24
N PHE A 128 11.42 8.99 -9.08
CA PHE A 128 10.78 8.98 -7.78
C PHE A 128 11.49 9.96 -6.84
N LYS A 129 10.76 11.00 -6.39
CA LYS A 129 11.32 12.14 -5.64
C LYS A 129 11.37 11.94 -4.13
N GLU A 130 10.68 10.94 -3.63
CA GLU A 130 10.61 10.60 -2.22
C GLU A 130 11.77 9.69 -1.78
N THR A 131 11.92 9.48 -0.48
CA THR A 131 12.92 8.59 0.10
C THR A 131 12.44 7.13 0.17
N GLU A 132 13.35 6.21 0.41
CA GLU A 132 13.08 4.77 0.50
C GLU A 132 12.13 4.38 1.65
N GLU A 133 11.87 5.28 2.61
CA GLU A 133 10.93 5.04 3.70
C GLU A 133 9.48 5.44 3.37
N HIS A 134 9.25 5.98 2.17
CA HIS A 134 7.91 6.36 1.73
C HIS A 134 7.02 5.12 1.61
N LEU A 135 5.86 5.11 2.27
CA LEU A 135 4.99 3.94 2.38
C LEU A 135 4.50 3.45 1.01
N GLY A 136 4.23 4.37 0.08
CA GLY A 136 3.93 4.02 -1.32
C GLY A 136 5.05 3.22 -2.00
N PHE A 137 6.30 3.59 -1.75
CA PHE A 137 7.47 2.84 -2.26
C PHE A 137 7.56 1.46 -1.61
N LEU A 138 7.29 1.37 -0.30
CA LEU A 138 7.37 0.12 0.44
C LEU A 138 6.34 -0.92 0.00
N PHE A 139 5.15 -0.50 -0.43
CA PHE A 139 4.23 -1.43 -1.09
C PHE A 139 4.84 -2.03 -2.37
N GLY A 140 5.47 -1.20 -3.21
CA GLY A 140 6.17 -1.67 -4.41
C GLY A 140 7.37 -2.56 -4.09
N PHE A 141 8.09 -2.27 -3.00
CA PHE A 141 9.19 -3.11 -2.54
C PHE A 141 8.70 -4.49 -2.06
N MET A 142 7.62 -4.53 -1.27
CA MET A 142 7.01 -5.79 -0.84
C MET A 142 6.57 -6.65 -2.03
N ARG A 143 5.93 -6.05 -3.03
CA ARG A 143 5.59 -6.71 -4.30
C ARG A 143 6.82 -7.37 -4.94
N TYR A 144 7.89 -6.61 -5.12
CA TYR A 144 9.14 -7.08 -5.73
C TYR A 144 9.77 -8.26 -4.97
N LEU A 145 9.79 -8.20 -3.63
CA LEU A 145 10.37 -9.25 -2.81
C LEU A 145 9.60 -10.57 -2.92
N ILE A 146 8.27 -10.50 -3.07
CA ILE A 146 7.43 -11.69 -3.30
C ILE A 146 7.68 -12.25 -4.70
N GLU A 147 7.74 -11.40 -5.73
CA GLU A 147 8.03 -11.82 -7.12
C GLU A 147 9.39 -12.53 -7.25
N THR A 148 10.37 -12.14 -6.42
CA THR A 148 11.71 -12.74 -6.39
C THR A 148 11.85 -13.92 -5.43
N ASN A 149 10.77 -14.35 -4.78
CA ASN A 149 10.72 -15.46 -3.82
C ASN A 149 11.72 -15.33 -2.65
N ASN A 150 12.03 -14.11 -2.21
CA ASN A 150 12.92 -13.89 -1.07
C ASN A 150 12.16 -13.92 0.26
N GLU A 151 11.61 -15.09 0.62
CA GLU A 151 10.66 -15.25 1.73
C GLU A 151 11.16 -14.71 3.09
N GLU A 152 12.45 -14.88 3.38
CA GLU A 152 13.05 -14.39 4.64
C GLU A 152 13.04 -12.85 4.69
N LEU A 153 13.52 -12.19 3.63
CA LEU A 153 13.54 -10.73 3.56
C LEU A 153 12.13 -10.15 3.48
N VAL A 154 11.23 -10.82 2.74
CA VAL A 154 9.81 -10.50 2.67
C VAL A 154 9.21 -10.44 4.08
N LYS A 155 9.45 -11.47 4.90
CA LYS A 155 8.94 -11.53 6.29
C LYS A 155 9.58 -10.45 7.17
N GLU A 156 10.90 -10.27 7.09
CA GLU A 156 11.62 -9.27 7.88
C GLU A 156 11.12 -7.85 7.59
N VAL A 157 10.96 -7.50 6.31
CA VAL A 157 10.45 -6.20 5.88
C VAL A 157 9.00 -6.03 6.34
N PHE A 158 8.12 -7.02 6.10
CA PHE A 158 6.72 -6.92 6.53
C PHE A 158 6.58 -6.64 8.02
N LEU A 159 7.24 -7.44 8.87
CA LEU A 159 7.16 -7.28 10.32
C LEU A 159 7.63 -5.89 10.77
N TYR A 160 8.59 -5.30 10.06
CA TYR A 160 9.06 -3.95 10.33
C TYR A 160 8.11 -2.86 9.82
N VAL A 161 7.55 -2.97 8.61
CA VAL A 161 6.73 -1.90 8.04
C VAL A 161 5.26 -1.96 8.48
N ASN A 162 4.77 -3.11 8.95
CA ASN A 162 3.35 -3.34 9.27
C ASN A 162 2.79 -2.33 10.29
N LYS A 163 3.58 -1.97 11.32
CA LYS A 163 3.16 -0.94 12.29
C LYS A 163 2.86 0.41 11.60
N ALA A 164 3.69 0.80 10.64
CA ALA A 164 3.51 2.05 9.92
C ALA A 164 2.33 1.97 8.94
N PHE A 165 2.10 0.82 8.30
CA PHE A 165 0.90 0.62 7.47
C PHE A 165 -0.40 0.68 8.31
N LEU A 166 -0.43 0.09 9.50
CA LEU A 166 -1.57 0.23 10.42
C LEU A 166 -1.72 1.67 10.91
N GLY A 167 -0.61 2.38 11.15
CA GLY A 167 -0.61 3.81 11.46
C GLY A 167 -1.22 4.66 10.35
N LEU A 168 -0.84 4.40 9.10
CA LEU A 168 -1.39 5.05 7.91
C LEU A 168 -2.92 4.83 7.82
N VAL A 169 -3.39 3.60 8.01
CA VAL A 169 -4.82 3.27 8.07
C VAL A 169 -5.52 4.09 9.16
N SER A 170 -4.96 4.14 10.37
CA SER A 170 -5.54 4.88 11.50
C SER A 170 -5.65 6.38 11.19
N GLU A 171 -4.59 7.00 10.69
CA GLU A 171 -4.59 8.43 10.39
C GLU A 171 -5.54 8.79 9.25
N ILE A 172 -5.68 7.95 8.23
CA ILE A 172 -6.69 8.16 7.17
C ILE A 172 -8.10 8.07 7.76
N LYS A 173 -8.38 7.08 8.63
CA LYS A 173 -9.70 6.92 9.25
C LYS A 173 -10.10 8.09 10.17
N GLU A 174 -9.12 8.79 10.73
CA GLU A 174 -9.33 9.99 11.55
C GLU A 174 -9.74 11.22 10.71
N ARG A 175 -9.42 11.21 9.40
CA ARG A 175 -9.71 12.32 8.48
C ARG A 175 -11.17 12.31 8.06
N ARG A 176 -11.89 13.38 8.39
CA ARG A 176 -13.33 13.51 8.11
C ARG A 176 -13.61 13.88 6.65
N ASP A 177 -12.62 14.47 6.00
CA ASP A 177 -12.63 14.85 4.60
C ASP A 177 -12.11 13.75 3.67
N SER A 178 -11.86 12.54 4.21
CA SER A 178 -11.48 11.37 3.43
C SER A 178 -12.71 10.57 2.99
N LYS A 179 -12.73 10.18 1.72
CA LYS A 179 -13.79 9.37 1.10
C LYS A 179 -13.17 8.21 0.35
N TYR A 180 -12.32 8.50 -0.64
CA TYR A 180 -11.69 7.47 -1.46
C TYR A 180 -10.51 6.82 -0.72
N TYR A 181 -9.71 7.60 0.00
CA TYR A 181 -8.65 7.02 0.83
C TYR A 181 -9.22 6.32 2.06
N LEU A 182 -10.39 6.70 2.56
CA LEU A 182 -11.08 5.93 3.59
C LEU A 182 -11.42 4.51 3.11
N ALA A 183 -11.93 4.39 1.89
CA ALA A 183 -12.18 3.10 1.25
C ALA A 183 -10.87 2.31 1.06
N LEU A 184 -9.81 2.96 0.56
CA LEU A 184 -8.49 2.33 0.43
C LEU A 184 -7.93 1.88 1.79
N ALA A 185 -8.13 2.65 2.86
CA ALA A 185 -7.65 2.32 4.20
C ALA A 185 -8.37 1.09 4.79
N ARG A 186 -9.66 0.92 4.52
CA ARG A 186 -10.42 -0.28 4.93
C ARG A 186 -9.98 -1.52 4.15
N ILE A 187 -9.80 -1.39 2.84
CA ILE A 187 -9.25 -2.45 1.99
C ILE A 187 -7.84 -2.83 2.47
N LEU A 188 -6.99 -1.84 2.76
CA LEU A 188 -5.65 -2.05 3.29
C LEU A 188 -5.67 -2.75 4.66
N GLU A 189 -6.54 -2.32 5.58
CA GLU A 189 -6.66 -2.98 6.89
C GLU A 189 -7.05 -4.46 6.77
N SER A 190 -8.03 -4.76 5.91
CA SER A 190 -8.43 -6.15 5.62
C SER A 190 -7.26 -6.95 5.05
N PHE A 191 -6.49 -6.36 4.11
CA PHE A 191 -5.29 -6.98 3.57
C PHE A 191 -4.20 -7.20 4.62
N LEU A 192 -3.89 -6.21 5.48
CA LEU A 192 -2.86 -6.33 6.50
C LEU A 192 -3.19 -7.39 7.56
N LYS A 193 -4.48 -7.58 7.88
CA LYS A 193 -4.93 -8.68 8.76
C LYS A 193 -4.61 -10.03 8.14
N PHE A 194 -5.01 -10.23 6.89
CA PHE A 194 -4.71 -11.44 6.13
C PHE A 194 -3.20 -11.67 6.00
N GLU A 195 -2.45 -10.63 5.65
CA GLU A 195 -1.00 -10.70 5.47
C GLU A 195 -0.29 -11.03 6.80
N GLY A 196 -0.80 -10.52 7.92
CA GLY A 196 -0.34 -10.90 9.26
C GLY A 196 -0.47 -12.40 9.54
N GLU A 197 -1.56 -13.04 9.11
CA GLU A 197 -1.78 -14.49 9.27
C GLU A 197 -0.84 -15.34 8.39
N VAL A 198 -0.35 -14.78 7.27
CA VAL A 198 0.65 -15.43 6.41
C VAL A 198 2.00 -15.52 7.11
N TYR A 199 2.38 -14.50 7.90
CA TYR A 199 3.70 -14.43 8.55
C TYR A 199 3.73 -14.81 10.03
N ALA A 200 2.57 -14.97 10.67
CA ALA A 200 2.41 -15.49 12.03
C ALA A 200 2.87 -16.94 12.14
#